data_AF-A0A2V3IVX4-F1
#
_entry.id   AF-A0A2V3IVX4-F1
#
_cell.length_a   1.000
_cell.length_b   1.000
_cell.length_c   1.000
_cell.angle_alpha   90.00
_cell.angle_beta   90.00
_cell.angle_gamma   90.00
#
_symmetry.space_group_name_H-M   'P 1'
#
loop_
_entity.id
_entity.type
_entity.pdbx_description
1 polymer ?
#
loop_
_entity_poly.entity_id
_entity_poly.type
_entity_poly.pdbx_seq_one_letter_code
_entity_poly.pdbx_strand_id
1 'polypeptide(L)'
;MESCVQRVMKKTTDKDGAYLTEALGMGLLWTVGGMFVAVLATLVSYTLLRAYGIGLCALEMLCNMAPVLAICCVGRIMESAHAINKLCGLSGVGMDDNSKLKGFTQSFWTMFAALLGVCGVMCCLVLKWVLLQETGLLSGSRSLGGTKTLSPSRHITDVDMIDISERLVFLSMVVGVWGVMLFIAAMIFGAHHTRDAVRRKCRQGSGTGAAAIASSATEWILRAAQARREAGLETVVIGLVAVIWPLASGLALGQRALAGALAGAIGVSIGLSTAHLVCGGVGQASRCAHNPDFEQGPSQAAVHILGDVGDSMLWIGNSLNGVAVFWFAFAVGIVKLMRADGTRGWVGAVLAAVAMMLAITIVVYLAHRVKQSEERNPGINFTFRVNPDAVSPFFLAGPELRAENISPKSRLGVLRLESGSDSYNDLFATVLGIDE
;
A
#
# COMPACT_ATOMS: atom_id res chain seq x y z
N MET A 1 20.01 0.16 -5.03
CA MET A 1 18.88 -0.52 -5.70
C MET A 1 19.36 -1.34 -6.89
N GLU A 2 20.09 -0.74 -7.83
CA GLU A 2 20.55 -1.38 -9.06
C GLU A 2 21.38 -2.64 -8.83
N SER A 3 22.37 -2.59 -7.93
CA SER A 3 23.15 -3.78 -7.52
C SER A 3 22.31 -4.86 -6.80
N CYS A 4 21.13 -4.51 -6.27
CA CYS A 4 20.20 -5.47 -5.69
C CYS A 4 19.38 -6.15 -6.79
N VAL A 5 18.87 -5.36 -7.75
CA VAL A 5 18.14 -5.85 -8.92
C VAL A 5 19.02 -6.80 -9.73
N GLN A 6 20.28 -6.44 -10.00
CA GLN A 6 21.23 -7.31 -10.71
C GLN A 6 21.47 -8.64 -9.97
N ARG A 7 21.59 -8.61 -8.63
CA ARG A 7 21.73 -9.84 -7.82
C ARG A 7 20.51 -10.73 -7.90
N VAL A 8 19.31 -10.16 -7.81
CA VAL A 8 18.06 -10.91 -7.92
C VAL A 8 17.87 -11.45 -9.34
N MET A 9 18.17 -10.64 -10.37
CA MET A 9 18.11 -11.07 -11.76
C MET A 9 19.07 -12.23 -12.07
N LYS A 10 20.27 -12.22 -11.49
CA LYS A 10 21.21 -13.35 -11.60
C LYS A 10 20.65 -14.64 -10.98
N LYS A 11 19.82 -14.54 -9.94
CA LYS A 11 19.17 -15.70 -9.30
C LYS A 11 17.86 -16.12 -9.97
N THR A 12 17.24 -15.27 -10.79
CA THR A 12 16.04 -15.65 -11.57
C THR A 12 16.35 -16.61 -12.74
N THR A 13 17.61 -16.98 -12.97
CA THR A 13 17.99 -18.10 -13.84
C THR A 13 17.74 -19.45 -13.19
N ASP A 14 17.74 -19.52 -11.85
CA ASP A 14 17.45 -20.74 -11.10
C ASP A 14 15.94 -20.95 -10.93
N LYS A 15 15.46 -22.17 -11.18
CA LYS A 15 14.04 -22.53 -11.08
C LYS A 15 13.57 -22.74 -9.64
N ASP A 16 14.47 -22.64 -8.67
CA ASP A 16 14.25 -23.07 -7.28
C ASP A 16 13.67 -21.98 -6.36
N GLY A 17 13.16 -20.88 -6.93
CA GLY A 17 12.57 -19.78 -6.14
C GLY A 17 13.59 -18.94 -5.35
N ALA A 18 14.89 -19.18 -5.52
CA ALA A 18 15.98 -18.47 -4.85
C ALA A 18 15.96 -16.94 -5.05
N TYR A 19 15.32 -16.47 -6.12
CA TYR A 19 15.09 -15.05 -6.38
C TYR A 19 14.13 -14.40 -5.36
N LEU A 20 13.17 -15.15 -4.83
CA LEU A 20 12.20 -14.66 -3.86
C LEU A 20 12.84 -14.54 -2.46
N THR A 21 13.63 -15.54 -2.06
CA THR A 21 14.36 -15.51 -0.79
C THR A 21 15.43 -14.42 -0.79
N GLU A 22 16.10 -14.18 -1.92
CA GLU A 22 17.02 -13.05 -2.07
C GLU A 22 16.30 -11.70 -1.94
N ALA A 23 15.17 -11.52 -2.64
CA ALA A 23 14.40 -10.28 -2.56
C ALA A 23 13.94 -9.99 -1.12
N LEU A 24 13.45 -11.02 -0.41
CA LEU A 24 13.04 -10.91 0.99
C LEU A 24 14.24 -10.59 1.91
N GLY A 25 15.37 -11.29 1.72
CA GLY A 25 16.59 -11.08 2.48
C GLY A 25 17.13 -9.66 2.33
N MET A 26 17.09 -9.11 1.10
CA MET A 26 17.47 -7.72 0.83
C MET A 26 16.52 -6.73 1.49
N GLY A 27 15.21 -7.03 1.52
CA GLY A 27 14.22 -6.25 2.25
C GLY A 27 14.54 -6.19 3.74
N LEU A 28 14.76 -7.34 4.38
CA LEU A 28 15.12 -7.44 5.79
C LEU A 28 16.43 -6.71 6.11
N LEU A 29 17.46 -6.84 5.27
CA LEU A 29 18.73 -6.14 5.49
C LEU A 29 18.56 -4.61 5.45
N TRP A 30 17.72 -4.10 4.54
CA TRP A 30 17.43 -2.67 4.46
C TRP A 30 16.69 -2.14 5.68
N THR A 31 15.87 -2.96 6.34
CA THR A 31 15.20 -2.54 7.58
C THR A 31 16.20 -2.17 8.67
N VAL A 32 17.33 -2.88 8.77
CA VAL A 32 18.37 -2.62 9.78
C VAL A 32 18.96 -1.23 9.58
N GLY A 33 19.31 -0.89 8.33
CA GLY A 33 19.84 0.42 7.98
C GLY A 33 18.83 1.54 8.22
N GLY A 34 17.59 1.37 7.77
CA GLY A 34 16.52 2.35 7.96
C GLY A 34 16.20 2.59 9.45
N MET A 35 16.15 1.53 10.25
CA MET A 35 15.90 1.63 11.69
C MET A 35 17.06 2.29 12.43
N PHE A 36 18.31 2.01 12.04
CA PHE A 36 19.47 2.69 12.63
C PHE A 36 19.40 4.22 12.42
N VAL A 37 19.08 4.65 11.20
CA VAL A 37 18.88 6.08 10.88
C VAL A 37 17.71 6.65 11.67
N ALA A 38 16.60 5.93 11.78
CA ALA A 38 15.44 6.35 12.57
C ALA A 38 15.80 6.55 14.06
N VAL A 39 16.53 5.61 14.65
CA VAL A 39 16.96 5.70 16.06
C VAL A 39 17.89 6.89 16.26
N LEU A 40 18.87 7.09 15.37
CA LEU A 40 19.81 8.22 15.47
C LEU A 40 19.10 9.56 15.33
N ALA A 41 18.21 9.70 14.34
CA ALA A 41 17.41 10.89 14.14
C ALA A 41 16.49 11.17 15.33
N THR A 42 15.89 10.12 15.92
CA THR A 42 15.07 10.24 17.13
C THR A 42 15.90 10.74 18.30
N LEU A 43 17.09 10.15 18.52
CA LEU A 43 17.98 10.50 19.61
C LEU A 43 18.41 11.96 19.53
N VAL A 44 18.92 12.39 18.37
CA VAL A 44 19.35 13.78 18.13
C VAL A 44 18.18 14.74 18.31
N SER A 45 17.04 14.47 17.68
CA SER A 45 15.85 15.33 17.78
C SER A 45 15.32 15.44 19.22
N TYR A 46 15.33 14.32 19.96
CA TYR A 46 14.92 14.28 21.36
C TYR A 46 15.88 15.06 22.26
N THR A 47 17.19 14.98 22.03
CA THR A 47 18.17 15.75 22.82
C THR A 47 18.06 17.26 22.62
N LEU A 48 17.70 17.71 21.42
CA LEU A 48 17.59 19.14 21.09
C LEU A 48 16.29 19.76 21.57
N LEU A 49 15.15 19.13 21.24
CA LEU A 49 13.81 19.73 21.41
C LEU A 49 12.79 18.73 22.00
N ARG A 50 13.25 17.62 22.60
CA ARG A 50 12.40 16.56 23.18
C ARG A 50 11.37 16.04 22.17
N ALA A 51 10.15 15.74 22.62
CA ALA A 51 9.07 15.24 21.76
C ALA A 51 8.70 16.23 20.62
N TYR A 52 8.87 17.54 20.83
CA TYR A 52 8.62 18.54 19.79
C TYR A 52 9.64 18.44 18.64
N GLY A 53 10.90 18.16 18.96
CA GLY A 53 11.95 17.90 17.97
C GLY A 53 11.65 16.70 17.08
N ILE A 54 11.16 15.60 17.68
CA ILE A 54 10.77 14.41 16.91
C ILE A 54 9.62 14.76 15.94
N GLY A 55 8.66 15.58 16.39
CA GLY A 55 7.56 16.06 15.54
C GLY A 55 8.04 16.93 14.38
N LEU A 56 8.98 17.85 14.62
CA LEU A 56 9.58 18.67 13.56
C LEU A 56 10.36 17.82 12.55
N CYS A 57 11.12 16.83 13.01
CA CYS A 57 11.83 15.90 12.14
C CYS A 57 10.86 15.13 11.23
N ALA A 58 9.75 14.63 11.78
CA ALA A 58 8.71 13.98 10.98
C ALA A 58 8.08 14.92 9.95
N LEU A 59 7.81 16.18 10.32
CA LEU A 59 7.29 17.20 9.42
C LEU A 59 8.26 17.49 8.27
N GLU A 60 9.55 17.64 8.57
CA GLU A 60 10.58 17.92 7.56
C GLU A 60 10.72 16.77 6.55
N MET A 61 10.65 15.51 7.01
CA MET A 61 10.60 14.35 6.12
C MET A 61 9.37 14.40 5.17
N LEU A 62 8.27 15.00 5.61
CA LEU A 62 7.06 15.19 4.81
C LEU A 62 7.09 16.45 3.92
N CYS A 63 7.91 17.46 4.21
CA CYS A 63 7.96 18.70 3.42
C CYS A 63 8.39 18.43 1.96
N ASN A 64 9.17 17.38 1.72
CA ASN A 64 9.58 16.96 0.38
C ASN A 64 8.58 16.03 -0.32
N MET A 65 7.37 15.83 0.24
CA MET A 65 6.33 14.98 -0.36
C MET A 65 5.86 15.47 -1.71
N ALA A 66 5.67 16.79 -1.89
CA ALA A 66 5.14 17.35 -3.12
C ALA A 66 5.98 17.01 -4.37
N PRO A 67 7.31 17.28 -4.40
CA PRO A 67 8.12 16.92 -5.56
C PRO A 67 8.20 15.39 -5.76
N VAL A 68 8.18 14.61 -4.69
CA VAL A 68 8.24 13.14 -4.81
C VAL A 68 6.95 12.57 -5.38
N LEU A 69 5.80 13.03 -4.91
CA LEU A 69 4.50 12.66 -5.48
C LEU A 69 4.43 13.04 -6.96
N ALA A 70 4.96 14.21 -7.34
CA ALA A 70 5.02 14.60 -8.75
C ALA A 70 5.81 13.60 -9.60
N ILE A 71 7.02 13.20 -9.17
CA ILE A 71 7.85 12.21 -9.88
C ILE A 71 7.14 10.85 -9.98
N CYS A 72 6.46 10.43 -8.91
CA CYS A 72 5.77 9.14 -8.88
C CYS A 72 4.50 9.16 -9.74
N CYS A 73 3.78 10.29 -9.76
CA CYS A 73 2.66 10.52 -10.67
C CYS A 73 3.11 10.44 -12.13
N VAL A 74 4.26 11.04 -12.47
CA VAL A 74 4.84 10.90 -13.82
C VAL A 74 5.08 9.43 -14.15
N GLY A 75 5.67 8.64 -13.25
CA GLY A 75 5.85 7.20 -13.46
C GLY A 75 4.55 6.45 -13.78
N ARG A 76 3.47 6.76 -13.07
CA ARG A 76 2.13 6.16 -13.30
C ARG A 76 1.48 6.61 -14.61
N ILE A 77 1.60 7.90 -14.94
CA ILE A 77 1.11 8.44 -16.22
C ILE A 77 1.84 7.76 -17.39
N MET A 78 3.16 7.61 -17.27
CA MET A 78 3.98 6.94 -18.29
C MET A 78 3.64 5.45 -18.42
N GLU A 79 3.34 4.76 -17.31
CA GLU A 79 2.87 3.37 -17.36
C GLU A 79 1.54 3.24 -18.12
N SER A 80 0.59 4.14 -17.85
CA SER A 80 -0.67 4.19 -18.59
C SER A 80 -0.45 4.51 -20.07
N ALA A 81 0.41 5.47 -20.39
CA ALA A 81 0.76 5.81 -21.77
C ALA A 81 1.40 4.63 -22.51
N HIS A 82 2.34 3.92 -21.87
CA HIS A 82 2.97 2.73 -22.44
C HIS A 82 1.96 1.60 -22.68
N ALA A 83 1.05 1.37 -21.72
CA ALA A 83 -0.01 0.37 -21.87
C ALA A 83 -0.95 0.70 -23.04
N ILE A 84 -1.36 1.96 -23.19
CA ILE A 84 -2.17 2.42 -24.33
C ILE A 84 -1.41 2.22 -25.64
N ASN A 85 -0.13 2.61 -25.69
CA ASN A 85 0.71 2.44 -26.89
C ASN A 85 0.78 0.98 -27.35
N LYS A 86 0.94 0.06 -26.38
CA LYS A 86 0.95 -1.38 -26.64
C LYS A 86 -0.41 -1.91 -27.11
N LEU A 87 -1.50 -1.41 -26.55
CA LEU A 87 -2.86 -1.78 -26.96
C LEU A 87 -3.21 -1.24 -28.35
N CYS A 88 -2.66 -0.09 -28.75
CA CYS A 88 -2.84 0.52 -30.06
C CYS A 88 -1.87 -0.01 -31.14
N GLY A 89 -1.00 -0.99 -30.83
CA GLY A 89 -0.09 -1.57 -31.81
C GLY A 89 1.05 -0.66 -32.27
N LEU A 90 1.32 0.44 -31.55
CA LEU A 90 2.31 1.47 -31.92
C LEU A 90 3.75 1.08 -31.51
N SER A 91 4.09 -0.22 -31.59
CA SER A 91 5.37 -0.75 -31.14
C SER A 91 6.52 -0.30 -32.04
N GLY A 92 7.37 0.61 -31.55
CA GLY A 92 8.64 0.93 -32.22
C GLY A 92 9.26 2.28 -31.85
N VAL A 93 8.48 3.27 -31.44
CA VAL A 93 8.99 4.63 -31.19
C VAL A 93 8.83 5.02 -29.73
N GLY A 94 9.96 5.25 -29.02
CA GLY A 94 9.99 5.74 -27.63
C GLY A 94 9.69 4.70 -26.54
N MET A 95 9.60 3.41 -26.89
CA MET A 95 9.22 2.35 -25.95
C MET A 95 10.33 2.01 -24.94
N ASP A 96 11.59 2.11 -25.36
CA ASP A 96 12.77 1.83 -24.53
C ASP A 96 13.07 2.95 -23.51
N ASP A 97 12.83 4.21 -23.89
CA ASP A 97 12.98 5.34 -22.96
C ASP A 97 11.89 5.29 -21.87
N ASN A 98 10.67 4.87 -22.25
CA ASN A 98 9.57 4.70 -21.31
C ASN A 98 9.81 3.56 -20.30
N SER A 99 10.43 2.45 -20.72
CA SER A 99 10.73 1.32 -19.82
C SER A 99 11.85 1.66 -18.83
N LYS A 100 12.90 2.38 -19.27
CA LYS A 100 13.96 2.91 -18.40
C LYS A 100 13.41 3.93 -17.39
N LEU A 101 12.60 4.87 -17.85
CA LEU A 101 11.95 5.86 -16.98
C LEU A 101 10.98 5.21 -15.99
N LYS A 102 10.28 4.15 -16.40
CA LYS A 102 9.45 3.32 -15.50
C LYS A 102 10.30 2.66 -14.42
N GLY A 103 11.41 2.02 -14.77
CA GLY A 103 12.33 1.41 -13.79
C GLY A 103 12.89 2.43 -12.80
N PHE A 104 13.22 3.64 -13.28
CA PHE A 104 13.68 4.74 -12.44
C PHE A 104 12.61 5.23 -11.47
N THR A 105 11.42 5.58 -11.97
CA THR A 105 10.30 6.08 -11.15
C THR A 105 9.84 5.06 -10.12
N GLN A 106 9.83 3.76 -10.47
CA GLN A 106 9.55 2.68 -9.52
C GLN A 106 10.62 2.57 -8.44
N SER A 107 11.90 2.62 -8.82
CA SER A 107 12.99 2.59 -7.85
C SER A 107 12.94 3.82 -6.92
N PHE A 108 12.63 4.99 -7.47
CA PHE A 108 12.47 6.21 -6.71
C PHE A 108 11.31 6.13 -5.72
N TRP A 109 10.14 5.64 -6.15
CA TRP A 109 8.99 5.43 -5.28
C TRP A 109 9.31 4.48 -4.12
N THR A 110 10.01 3.38 -4.40
CA THR A 110 10.29 2.35 -3.38
C THR A 110 11.26 2.85 -2.31
N MET A 111 12.28 3.62 -2.72
CA MET A 111 13.16 4.34 -1.79
C MET A 111 12.35 5.29 -0.90
N PHE A 112 11.43 6.05 -1.49
CA PHE A 112 10.66 7.02 -0.76
C PHE A 112 9.58 6.40 0.14
N ALA A 113 8.93 5.32 -0.29
CA ALA A 113 8.02 4.56 0.52
C ALA A 113 8.72 3.99 1.77
N ALA A 114 9.96 3.52 1.64
CA ALA A 114 10.77 3.10 2.78
C ALA A 114 11.07 4.27 3.74
N LEU A 115 11.39 5.46 3.21
CA LEU A 115 11.56 6.69 4.00
C LEU A 115 10.26 7.10 4.72
N LEU A 116 9.12 6.94 4.07
CA LEU A 116 7.81 7.16 4.69
C LEU A 116 7.53 6.19 5.83
N GLY A 117 8.00 4.94 5.73
CA GLY A 117 7.99 3.99 6.83
C GLY A 117 8.73 4.53 8.05
N VAL A 118 9.92 5.09 7.85
CA VAL A 118 10.73 5.73 8.91
C VAL A 118 10.02 6.97 9.48
N CYS A 119 9.46 7.83 8.62
CA CYS A 119 8.66 8.98 9.07
C CYS A 119 7.44 8.53 9.90
N GLY A 120 6.81 7.41 9.53
CA GLY A 120 5.72 6.80 10.28
C GLY A 120 6.12 6.45 11.71
N VAL A 121 7.33 5.93 11.93
CA VAL A 121 7.90 5.70 13.27
C VAL A 121 7.87 6.98 14.10
N MET A 122 8.42 8.06 13.54
CA MET A 122 8.52 9.33 14.25
C MET A 122 7.14 9.88 14.61
N CYS A 123 6.20 9.83 13.66
CA CYS A 123 4.80 10.17 13.90
C CYS A 123 4.18 9.31 15.00
N CYS A 124 4.36 7.99 14.97
CA CYS A 124 3.87 7.09 16.00
C CYS A 124 4.50 7.36 17.37
N LEU A 125 5.80 7.70 17.45
CA LEU A 125 6.46 8.07 18.70
C LEU A 125 5.89 9.36 19.29
N VAL A 126 5.64 10.38 18.46
CA VAL A 126 5.02 11.64 18.88
C VAL A 126 3.57 11.41 19.32
N LEU A 127 2.79 10.65 18.54
CA LEU A 127 1.42 10.33 18.90
C LEU A 127 1.35 9.45 20.16
N LYS A 128 2.31 8.55 20.36
CA LYS A 128 2.47 7.81 21.62
C LYS A 128 2.70 8.78 22.78
N TRP A 129 3.57 9.77 22.61
CA TRP A 129 3.79 10.79 23.63
C TRP A 129 2.52 11.56 23.97
N VAL A 130 1.77 12.00 22.95
CA VAL A 130 0.47 12.67 23.12
C VAL A 130 -0.55 11.76 23.80
N LEU A 131 -0.63 10.49 23.41
CA LEU A 131 -1.51 9.50 24.02
C LEU A 131 -1.24 9.39 25.52
N LEU A 132 0.03 9.30 25.90
CA LEU A 132 0.43 9.21 27.30
C LEU A 132 0.05 10.47 28.09
N GLN A 133 0.18 11.66 27.48
CA GLN A 133 -0.28 12.90 28.09
C GLN A 133 -1.80 12.92 28.29
N GLU A 134 -2.57 12.45 27.32
CA GLU A 134 -4.04 12.43 27.38
C GLU A 134 -4.58 11.36 28.35
N THR A 135 -3.84 10.29 28.61
CA THR A 135 -4.18 9.32 29.68
C THR A 135 -3.90 9.85 31.09
N GLY A 136 -3.23 11.01 31.23
CA GLY A 136 -2.78 11.51 32.53
C GLY A 136 -1.63 10.70 33.15
N LEU A 137 -1.06 9.74 32.41
CA LEU A 137 0.16 8.98 32.76
C LEU A 137 1.44 9.81 32.52
N LEU A 138 1.34 10.88 31.74
CA LEU A 138 2.39 11.89 31.57
C LEU A 138 1.78 13.28 31.82
N SER A 139 2.49 14.13 32.58
CA SER A 139 2.03 15.49 32.86
C SER A 139 1.95 16.31 31.56
N GLY A 140 0.75 16.75 31.19
CA GLY A 140 0.52 17.60 30.02
C GLY A 140 1.02 19.04 30.27
N SER A 141 1.37 19.77 29.22
CA SER A 141 1.83 21.18 29.33
C SER A 141 0.81 22.08 30.04
N ARG A 142 -0.49 21.78 29.95
CA ARG A 142 -1.57 22.47 30.67
C ARG A 142 -1.63 22.16 32.17
N SER A 143 -1.17 20.99 32.62
CA SER A 143 -1.12 20.68 34.05
C SER A 143 0.13 21.23 34.74
N LEU A 144 1.19 21.50 33.96
CA LEU A 144 2.42 22.17 34.46
C LEU A 144 2.25 23.69 34.60
N GLY A 145 1.48 24.34 33.73
CA GLY A 145 1.38 25.80 33.70
C GLY A 145 0.46 26.41 34.76
N GLY A 146 -0.47 25.63 35.32
CA GLY A 146 -1.60 26.19 36.06
C GLY A 146 -2.46 27.12 35.18
N THR A 147 -3.71 27.33 35.55
CA THR A 147 -4.52 28.43 34.99
C THR A 147 -4.69 29.49 36.09
N LYS A 148 -5.12 30.71 35.74
CA LYS A 148 -5.36 31.80 36.72
C LYS A 148 -6.31 31.42 37.87
N THR A 149 -6.99 30.28 37.78
CA THR A 149 -7.97 29.76 38.76
C THR A 149 -7.61 28.39 39.34
N LEU A 150 -6.58 27.69 38.85
CA LEU A 150 -6.17 26.36 39.34
C LEU A 150 -4.65 26.29 39.52
N SER A 151 -4.23 26.03 40.76
CA SER A 151 -2.85 25.70 41.11
C SER A 151 -2.35 24.48 40.30
N PRO A 152 -1.06 24.43 39.94
CA PRO A 152 -0.49 23.28 39.23
C PRO A 152 -0.69 22.01 40.07
N SER A 153 -1.48 21.07 39.54
CA SER A 153 -2.00 19.93 40.30
C SER A 153 -1.02 18.76 40.43
N ARG A 154 0.14 18.79 39.76
CA ARG A 154 1.16 17.74 39.81
C ARG A 154 2.56 18.29 39.59
N HIS A 155 3.50 17.91 40.45
CA HIS A 155 4.93 18.13 40.20
C HIS A 155 5.41 17.19 39.08
N ILE A 156 6.45 17.61 38.33
CA ILE A 156 7.11 16.79 37.29
C ILE A 156 7.62 15.45 37.84
N THR A 157 7.83 15.36 39.15
CA THR A 157 8.34 14.19 39.87
C THR A 157 7.28 13.15 40.23
N ASP A 158 5.98 13.47 40.17
CA ASP A 158 4.87 12.55 40.50
C ASP A 158 4.29 11.85 39.26
N VAL A 159 5.10 11.70 38.22
CA VAL A 159 4.73 10.99 36.99
C VAL A 159 4.82 9.50 37.27
N ASP A 160 3.68 8.81 37.34
CA ASP A 160 3.63 7.35 37.24
C ASP A 160 4.20 6.95 35.88
N MET A 161 5.49 6.64 35.86
CA MET A 161 6.16 6.10 34.69
C MET A 161 5.46 4.80 34.30
N ILE A 162 5.13 4.63 33.01
CA ILE A 162 4.72 3.32 32.51
C ILE A 162 5.94 2.42 32.56
N ASP A 163 6.01 1.60 33.60
CA ASP A 163 7.00 0.55 33.71
C ASP A 163 6.68 -0.58 32.74
N ILE A 164 7.64 -0.88 31.87
CA ILE A 164 7.54 -2.00 30.92
C ILE A 164 7.43 -3.33 31.68
N SER A 165 7.93 -3.39 32.92
CA SER A 165 7.82 -4.54 33.81
C SER A 165 6.41 -4.77 34.37
N GLU A 166 5.48 -3.83 34.21
CA GLU A 166 4.10 -4.06 34.59
C GLU A 166 3.50 -5.16 33.70
N ARG A 167 3.00 -6.24 34.33
CA ARG A 167 2.49 -7.44 33.65
C ARG A 167 1.50 -7.11 32.53
N LEU A 168 0.64 -6.13 32.76
CA LEU A 168 -0.43 -5.74 31.85
C LEU A 168 0.10 -5.03 30.60
N VAL A 169 1.15 -4.20 30.74
CA VAL A 169 1.82 -3.49 29.64
C VAL A 169 2.64 -4.47 28.80
N PHE A 170 3.37 -5.39 29.46
CA PHE A 170 4.14 -6.41 28.75
C PHE A 170 3.24 -7.37 27.95
N LEU A 171 2.17 -7.88 28.56
CA LEU A 171 1.24 -8.77 27.87
C LEU A 171 0.55 -8.05 26.70
N SER A 172 0.19 -6.78 26.87
CA SER A 172 -0.46 -6.02 25.82
C SER A 172 0.48 -5.71 24.65
N MET A 173 1.79 -5.54 24.86
CA MET A 173 2.76 -5.44 23.76
C MET A 173 2.71 -6.66 22.83
N VAL A 174 2.64 -7.88 23.39
CA VAL A 174 2.51 -9.12 22.62
C VAL A 174 1.20 -9.15 21.84
N VAL A 175 0.10 -8.72 22.47
CA VAL A 175 -1.20 -8.56 21.81
C VAL A 175 -1.05 -7.59 20.63
N GLY A 176 -0.38 -6.46 20.81
CA GLY A 176 -0.05 -5.50 19.75
C GLY A 176 0.63 -6.11 18.53
N VAL A 177 1.66 -6.93 18.75
CA VAL A 177 2.36 -7.67 17.69
C VAL A 177 1.40 -8.62 16.96
N TRP A 178 0.55 -9.33 17.71
CA TRP A 178 -0.43 -10.24 17.16
C TRP A 178 -1.45 -9.51 16.26
N GLY A 179 -1.91 -8.33 16.65
CA GLY A 179 -2.80 -7.50 15.84
C GLY A 179 -2.20 -7.10 14.50
N VAL A 180 -0.91 -6.74 14.47
CA VAL A 180 -0.18 -6.46 13.21
C VAL A 180 -0.16 -7.70 12.32
N MET A 181 0.17 -8.86 12.89
CA MET A 181 0.23 -10.12 12.12
C MET A 181 -1.13 -10.54 11.56
N LEU A 182 -2.21 -10.36 12.32
CA LEU A 182 -3.57 -10.58 11.82
C LEU A 182 -3.91 -9.65 10.66
N PHE A 183 -3.57 -8.37 10.77
CA PHE A 183 -3.82 -7.40 9.71
C PHE A 183 -3.09 -7.79 8.42
N ILE A 184 -1.84 -8.22 8.52
CA ILE A 184 -1.05 -8.72 7.37
C ILE A 184 -1.68 -9.97 6.77
N ALA A 185 -2.10 -10.93 7.60
CA ALA A 185 -2.76 -12.14 7.12
C ALA A 185 -4.03 -11.80 6.34
N ALA A 186 -4.89 -10.92 6.88
CA ALA A 186 -6.10 -10.48 6.19
C ALA A 186 -5.79 -9.81 4.84
N MET A 187 -4.74 -8.98 4.78
CA MET A 187 -4.28 -8.35 3.54
C MET A 187 -3.79 -9.38 2.51
N ILE A 188 -3.01 -10.37 2.93
CA ILE A 188 -2.49 -11.42 2.03
C ILE A 188 -3.64 -12.26 1.46
N PHE A 189 -4.56 -12.71 2.32
CA PHE A 189 -5.70 -13.51 1.88
C PHE A 189 -6.64 -12.72 0.95
N GLY A 190 -6.90 -11.45 1.26
CA GLY A 190 -7.68 -10.58 0.35
C GLY A 190 -6.97 -10.34 -0.99
N ALA A 191 -5.66 -10.06 -0.97
CA ALA A 191 -4.90 -9.90 -2.21
C ALA A 191 -4.91 -11.18 -3.08
N HIS A 192 -4.85 -12.35 -2.45
CA HIS A 192 -4.92 -13.63 -3.17
C HIS A 192 -6.30 -13.84 -3.81
N HIS A 193 -7.37 -13.68 -3.04
CA HIS A 193 -8.72 -13.94 -3.53
C HIS A 193 -9.15 -12.94 -4.62
N THR A 194 -8.85 -11.64 -4.46
CA THR A 194 -9.08 -10.65 -5.53
C THR A 194 -8.37 -11.04 -6.84
N ARG A 195 -7.12 -11.51 -6.77
CA ARG A 195 -6.35 -11.94 -7.95
C ARG A 195 -6.92 -13.19 -8.60
N ASP A 196 -7.30 -14.18 -7.81
CA ASP A 196 -7.91 -15.40 -8.32
C ASP A 196 -9.28 -15.14 -8.93
N ALA A 197 -10.07 -14.24 -8.35
CA ALA A 197 -11.35 -13.82 -8.92
C ALA A 197 -11.16 -13.18 -10.31
N VAL A 198 -10.17 -12.29 -10.44
CA VAL A 198 -9.81 -11.68 -11.74
C VAL A 198 -9.33 -12.75 -12.72
N ARG A 199 -8.37 -13.60 -12.33
CA ARG A 199 -7.81 -14.65 -13.21
C ARG A 199 -8.89 -15.62 -13.72
N ARG A 200 -9.81 -16.05 -12.85
CA ARG A 200 -10.90 -16.95 -13.23
C ARG A 200 -11.86 -16.32 -14.24
N LYS A 201 -12.33 -15.10 -13.97
CA LYS A 201 -13.25 -14.40 -14.90
C LYS A 201 -12.60 -14.08 -16.24
N CYS A 202 -11.31 -13.73 -16.23
CA CYS A 202 -10.55 -13.49 -17.44
C CYS A 202 -10.33 -14.76 -18.27
N ARG A 203 -10.08 -15.92 -17.64
CA ARG A 203 -9.98 -17.22 -18.33
C ARG A 203 -11.31 -17.72 -18.89
N GLN A 204 -12.42 -17.49 -18.18
CA GLN A 204 -13.75 -17.89 -18.66
C GLN A 204 -14.19 -17.12 -19.92
N GLY A 205 -13.70 -15.89 -20.11
CA GLY A 205 -13.96 -15.10 -21.31
C GLY A 205 -13.09 -15.44 -22.51
N SER A 206 -12.02 -16.24 -22.35
CA SER A 206 -11.17 -16.68 -23.47
C SER A 206 -11.67 -18.02 -24.01
N GLY A 207 -12.78 -18.01 -24.75
CA GLY A 207 -13.24 -19.20 -25.47
C GLY A 207 -12.24 -19.63 -26.56
N THR A 208 -12.08 -20.93 -26.78
CA THR A 208 -11.28 -21.49 -27.88
C THR A 208 -12.01 -21.29 -29.21
N GLY A 209 -11.60 -20.31 -30.01
CA GLY A 209 -12.10 -20.11 -31.38
C GLY A 209 -11.82 -18.71 -31.92
N ALA A 210 -12.07 -18.49 -33.22
CA ALA A 210 -11.82 -17.22 -33.92
C ALA A 210 -12.55 -15.98 -33.32
N ALA A 211 -13.54 -16.19 -32.44
CA ALA A 211 -14.16 -15.14 -31.62
C ALA A 211 -13.26 -14.61 -30.48
N ALA A 212 -12.17 -15.32 -30.13
CA ALA A 212 -11.16 -14.89 -29.16
C ALA A 212 -10.27 -13.75 -29.68
N ILE A 213 -10.22 -13.57 -31.00
CA ILE A 213 -9.38 -12.57 -31.68
C ILE A 213 -10.03 -11.16 -31.61
N ALA A 214 -11.30 -11.08 -31.19
CA ALA A 214 -12.05 -9.83 -31.10
C ALA A 214 -12.61 -9.53 -29.69
N SER A 215 -12.11 -10.18 -28.62
CA SER A 215 -12.38 -9.66 -27.28
C SER A 215 -11.56 -8.37 -27.11
N SER A 216 -12.17 -7.24 -27.47
CA SER A 216 -11.55 -5.92 -27.32
C SER A 216 -10.93 -5.78 -25.94
N ALA A 217 -9.77 -5.12 -25.83
CA ALA A 217 -9.11 -4.85 -24.56
C ALA A 217 -10.09 -4.27 -23.50
N THR A 218 -11.10 -3.54 -23.98
CA THR A 218 -12.24 -3.00 -23.24
C THR A 218 -13.02 -4.08 -22.47
N GLU A 219 -13.31 -5.23 -23.09
CA GLU A 219 -14.05 -6.32 -22.46
C GLU A 219 -13.24 -6.98 -21.34
N TRP A 220 -11.92 -7.08 -21.53
CA TRP A 220 -10.99 -7.55 -20.48
C TRP A 220 -10.96 -6.60 -19.28
N ILE A 221 -10.92 -5.29 -19.53
CA ILE A 221 -10.95 -4.26 -18.49
C ILE A 221 -12.27 -4.29 -17.71
N LEU A 222 -13.41 -4.39 -18.41
CA LEU A 222 -14.73 -4.50 -17.81
C LEU A 222 -14.86 -5.74 -16.89
N ARG A 223 -14.39 -6.90 -17.36
CA ARG A 223 -14.40 -8.13 -16.55
C ARG A 223 -13.51 -8.01 -15.31
N ALA A 224 -12.32 -7.42 -15.45
CA ALA A 224 -11.43 -7.17 -14.32
C ALA A 224 -12.03 -6.19 -13.31
N ALA A 225 -12.65 -5.10 -13.78
CA ALA A 225 -13.33 -4.12 -12.92
C ALA A 225 -14.50 -4.76 -12.15
N GLN A 226 -15.29 -5.60 -12.81
CA GLN A 226 -16.40 -6.29 -12.18
C GLN A 226 -15.95 -7.37 -11.18
N ALA A 227 -14.91 -8.14 -11.51
CA ALA A 227 -14.27 -9.06 -10.56
C ALA A 227 -13.85 -8.33 -9.28
N ARG A 228 -13.26 -7.14 -9.44
CA ARG A 228 -12.81 -6.31 -8.33
C ARG A 228 -13.96 -5.75 -7.50
N ARG A 229 -15.07 -5.37 -8.14
CA ARG A 229 -16.28 -4.90 -7.45
C ARG A 229 -16.90 -6.01 -6.60
N GLU A 230 -16.95 -7.23 -7.11
CA GLU A 230 -17.48 -8.39 -6.38
C GLU A 230 -16.56 -8.83 -5.24
N ALA A 231 -15.25 -8.66 -5.39
CA ALA A 231 -14.29 -8.91 -4.32
C ALA A 231 -14.16 -7.73 -3.32
N GLY A 232 -14.90 -6.64 -3.51
CA GLY A 232 -14.84 -5.42 -2.70
C GLY A 232 -15.21 -5.61 -1.22
N LEU A 233 -15.80 -6.74 -0.84
CA LEU A 233 -16.09 -7.05 0.57
C LEU A 233 -14.80 -7.22 1.40
N GLU A 234 -13.69 -7.61 0.79
CA GLU A 234 -12.42 -7.85 1.47
C GLU A 234 -11.77 -6.58 1.99
N THR A 235 -11.85 -5.49 1.22
CA THR A 235 -11.31 -4.20 1.64
C THR A 235 -12.09 -3.64 2.83
N VAL A 236 -13.41 -3.89 2.88
CA VAL A 236 -14.26 -3.54 4.02
C VAL A 236 -13.85 -4.33 5.26
N VAL A 237 -13.62 -5.63 5.10
CA VAL A 237 -13.19 -6.52 6.19
C VAL A 237 -11.83 -6.10 6.75
N ILE A 238 -10.86 -5.81 5.89
CA ILE A 238 -9.53 -5.30 6.28
C ILE A 238 -9.66 -3.98 7.05
N GLY A 239 -10.51 -3.06 6.57
CA GLY A 239 -10.78 -1.79 7.25
C GLY A 239 -11.43 -1.99 8.63
N LEU A 240 -12.37 -2.92 8.76
CA LEU A 240 -12.99 -3.26 10.04
C LEU A 240 -11.97 -3.82 11.02
N VAL A 241 -11.08 -4.71 10.60
CA VAL A 241 -9.98 -5.23 11.45
C VAL A 241 -9.10 -4.09 11.96
N ALA A 242 -8.76 -3.13 11.09
CA ALA A 242 -7.97 -1.96 11.48
C ALA A 242 -8.67 -1.08 12.53
N VAL A 243 -10.00 -0.94 12.49
CA VAL A 243 -10.73 -0.11 13.47
C VAL A 243 -10.98 -0.87 14.78
N ILE A 244 -11.41 -2.13 14.68
CA ILE A 244 -11.81 -2.94 15.83
C ILE A 244 -10.62 -3.22 16.75
N TRP A 245 -9.42 -3.39 16.21
CA TRP A 245 -8.22 -3.72 16.97
C TRP A 245 -7.88 -2.75 18.12
N PRO A 246 -7.68 -1.44 17.88
CA PRO A 246 -7.41 -0.46 18.94
C PRO A 246 -8.60 -0.27 19.89
N LEU A 247 -9.84 -0.39 19.39
CA LEU A 247 -11.06 -0.35 20.21
C LEU A 247 -11.10 -1.52 21.19
N ALA A 248 -10.86 -2.73 20.69
CA ALA A 248 -10.85 -3.96 21.49
C ALA A 248 -9.74 -3.90 22.54
N SER A 249 -8.51 -3.56 22.17
CA SER A 249 -7.40 -3.49 23.12
C SER A 249 -7.61 -2.43 24.21
N GLY A 250 -8.09 -1.23 23.86
CA GLY A 250 -8.28 -0.14 24.82
C GLY A 250 -9.52 -0.24 25.68
N LEU A 251 -10.67 -0.69 25.14
CA LEU A 251 -11.87 -0.94 25.94
C LEU A 251 -11.73 -2.20 26.79
N ALA A 252 -10.96 -3.19 26.33
CA ALA A 252 -10.82 -4.44 27.05
C ALA A 252 -9.87 -4.39 28.22
N LEU A 253 -8.68 -3.87 27.96
CA LEU A 253 -7.55 -3.97 28.87
C LEU A 253 -7.22 -2.62 29.54
N GLY A 254 -7.86 -1.54 29.09
CA GLY A 254 -7.68 -0.19 29.64
C GLY A 254 -6.59 0.63 28.94
N GLN A 255 -6.42 1.87 29.40
CA GLN A 255 -5.52 2.85 28.80
C GLN A 255 -4.04 2.42 28.80
N ARG A 256 -3.56 1.84 29.90
CA ARG A 256 -2.16 1.34 30.02
C ARG A 256 -1.87 0.20 29.04
N ALA A 257 -2.80 -0.74 28.91
CA ALA A 257 -2.66 -1.83 27.96
C ALA A 257 -2.72 -1.35 26.52
N LEU A 258 -3.58 -0.39 26.17
CA LEU A 258 -3.59 0.21 24.84
C LEU A 258 -2.23 0.82 24.49
N ALA A 259 -1.63 1.57 25.42
CA ALA A 259 -0.30 2.15 25.23
C ALA A 259 0.77 1.07 25.00
N GLY A 260 0.74 -0.04 25.75
CA GLY A 260 1.63 -1.19 25.53
C GLY A 260 1.38 -1.89 24.19
N ALA A 261 0.12 -2.15 23.82
CA ALA A 261 -0.23 -2.79 22.55
C ALA A 261 0.21 -1.96 21.34
N LEU A 262 -0.02 -0.65 21.40
CA LEU A 262 0.45 0.26 20.37
C LEU A 262 1.99 0.30 20.31
N ALA A 263 2.68 0.26 21.46
CA ALA A 263 4.15 0.21 21.48
C ALA A 263 4.71 -1.06 20.82
N GLY A 264 4.11 -2.23 21.08
CA GLY A 264 4.46 -3.48 20.40
C GLY A 264 4.16 -3.44 18.90
N ALA A 265 3.05 -2.81 18.51
CA ALA A 265 2.65 -2.67 17.11
C ALA A 265 3.62 -1.79 16.30
N ILE A 266 4.20 -0.72 16.86
CA ILE A 266 5.20 0.14 16.17
C ILE A 266 6.37 -0.72 15.66
N GLY A 267 7.05 -1.44 16.57
CA GLY A 267 8.31 -2.11 16.22
C GLY A 267 8.14 -3.11 15.08
N VAL A 268 7.05 -3.88 15.12
CA VAL A 268 6.77 -4.91 14.11
C VAL A 268 6.22 -4.31 12.82
N SER A 269 5.30 -3.34 12.90
CA SER A 269 4.68 -2.75 11.70
C SER A 269 5.70 -2.05 10.80
N ILE A 270 6.64 -1.30 11.37
CA ILE A 270 7.67 -0.60 10.59
C ILE A 270 8.67 -1.58 10.01
N GLY A 271 9.20 -2.51 10.82
CA GLY A 271 10.16 -3.50 10.34
C GLY A 271 9.58 -4.29 9.17
N LEU A 272 8.37 -4.81 9.31
CA LEU A 272 7.71 -5.52 8.22
C LEU A 272 7.32 -4.60 7.07
N SER A 273 6.86 -3.37 7.32
CA SER A 273 6.50 -2.43 6.26
C SER A 273 7.69 -2.15 5.34
N THR A 274 8.83 -1.75 5.91
CA THR A 274 10.04 -1.46 5.15
C THR A 274 10.55 -2.70 4.41
N ALA A 275 10.52 -3.88 5.04
CA ALA A 275 10.93 -5.13 4.40
C ALA A 275 10.07 -5.44 3.16
N HIS A 276 8.75 -5.31 3.28
CA HIS A 276 7.80 -5.56 2.18
C HIS A 276 7.93 -4.51 1.07
N LEU A 277 8.13 -3.24 1.40
CA LEU A 277 8.30 -2.16 0.43
C LEU A 277 9.55 -2.34 -0.41
N VAL A 278 10.67 -2.67 0.23
CA VAL A 278 11.94 -2.90 -0.47
C VAL A 278 11.88 -4.19 -1.29
N CYS A 279 11.36 -5.28 -0.72
CA CYS A 279 11.21 -6.55 -1.43
C CYS A 279 10.31 -6.38 -2.66
N GLY A 280 9.16 -5.73 -2.50
CA GLY A 280 8.23 -5.49 -3.60
C GLY A 280 8.75 -4.50 -4.63
N GLY A 281 9.52 -3.50 -4.19
CA GLY A 281 10.19 -2.57 -5.07
C GLY A 281 11.25 -3.22 -5.95
N VAL A 282 12.10 -4.06 -5.37
CA VAL A 282 13.09 -4.85 -6.10
C VAL A 282 12.41 -5.80 -7.09
N GLY A 283 11.30 -6.43 -6.70
CA GLY A 283 10.54 -7.30 -7.61
C GLY A 283 9.98 -6.56 -8.83
N GLN A 284 9.38 -5.39 -8.64
CA GLN A 284 8.89 -4.56 -9.73
C GLN A 284 9.99 -3.95 -10.59
N ALA A 285 11.08 -3.50 -9.98
CA ALA A 285 12.25 -3.00 -10.71
C ALA A 285 12.89 -4.10 -11.57
N SER A 286 12.97 -5.34 -11.06
CA SER A 286 13.45 -6.50 -11.81
C SER A 286 12.55 -6.83 -13.00
N ARG A 287 11.23 -6.67 -12.87
CA ARG A 287 10.27 -6.80 -13.97
C ARG A 287 10.46 -5.74 -15.05
N CYS A 288 10.81 -4.50 -14.67
CA CYS A 288 11.06 -3.42 -15.63
C CYS A 288 12.43 -3.53 -16.31
N ALA A 289 13.42 -4.12 -15.63
CA ALA A 289 14.78 -4.30 -16.13
C ALA A 289 14.96 -5.54 -17.03
N HIS A 290 13.95 -6.41 -17.10
CA HIS A 290 14.02 -7.63 -17.91
C HIS A 290 13.95 -7.30 -19.40
N ASN A 291 14.99 -7.69 -20.14
CA ASN A 291 15.05 -7.63 -21.59
C ASN A 291 14.89 -9.06 -22.16
N PRO A 292 13.84 -9.33 -22.96
CA PRO A 292 13.59 -10.65 -23.53
C PRO A 292 14.61 -11.08 -24.61
N ASP A 293 15.42 -10.15 -25.14
CA ASP A 293 16.31 -10.41 -26.29
C ASP A 293 17.60 -11.16 -25.92
N PHE A 294 17.85 -11.43 -24.64
CA PHE A 294 19.01 -12.20 -24.20
C PHE A 294 18.69 -13.70 -24.13
N GLU A 295 19.25 -14.51 -25.03
CA GLU A 295 19.08 -15.99 -25.08
C GLU A 295 19.53 -16.73 -23.81
N GLN A 296 20.41 -16.14 -23.00
CA GLN A 296 20.84 -16.63 -21.68
C GLN A 296 20.27 -15.79 -20.52
N GLY A 297 19.14 -15.14 -20.74
CA GLY A 297 18.48 -14.26 -19.79
C GLY A 297 17.72 -14.99 -18.67
N PRO A 298 17.34 -14.27 -17.60
CA PRO A 298 16.52 -14.82 -16.52
C PRO A 298 15.17 -15.33 -17.04
N SER A 299 14.62 -16.37 -16.39
CA SER A 299 13.35 -16.95 -16.81
C SER A 299 12.24 -15.88 -16.79
N GLN A 300 11.62 -15.63 -17.96
CA GLN A 300 10.52 -14.67 -18.09
C GLN A 300 9.39 -14.97 -17.09
N ALA A 301 9.10 -16.26 -16.86
CA ALA A 301 8.10 -16.67 -15.88
C ALA A 301 8.50 -16.29 -14.45
N ALA A 302 9.75 -16.52 -14.05
CA ALA A 302 10.25 -16.19 -12.71
C ALA A 302 10.19 -14.67 -12.44
N VAL A 303 10.59 -13.85 -13.41
CA VAL A 303 10.55 -12.39 -13.31
C VAL A 303 9.11 -11.88 -13.19
N HIS A 304 8.18 -12.43 -13.98
CA HIS A 304 6.77 -12.07 -13.89
C HIS A 304 6.14 -12.46 -12.54
N ILE A 305 6.44 -13.66 -12.04
CA ILE A 305 6.00 -14.11 -10.71
C ILE A 305 6.55 -13.20 -9.62
N LEU A 306 7.84 -12.87 -9.67
CA LEU A 306 8.49 -11.98 -8.72
C LEU A 306 7.86 -10.58 -8.74
N GLY A 307 7.56 -10.04 -9.92
CA GLY A 307 6.85 -8.78 -10.06
C GLY A 307 5.46 -8.82 -9.42
N ASP A 308 4.66 -9.84 -9.75
CA ASP A 308 3.31 -10.00 -9.20
C ASP A 308 3.31 -10.16 -7.66
N VAL A 309 4.26 -10.92 -7.11
CA VAL A 309 4.45 -11.00 -5.65
C VAL A 309 4.87 -9.65 -5.10
N GLY A 310 5.79 -8.96 -5.78
CA GLY A 310 6.27 -7.65 -5.37
C GLY A 310 5.19 -6.57 -5.32
N ASP A 311 4.21 -6.61 -6.24
CA ASP A 311 3.04 -5.72 -6.18
C ASP A 311 2.23 -5.94 -4.91
N SER A 312 2.01 -7.19 -4.49
CA SER A 312 1.31 -7.47 -3.23
C SER A 312 2.09 -6.94 -2.03
N MET A 313 3.41 -7.13 -2.04
CA MET A 313 4.26 -6.68 -0.95
C MET A 313 4.28 -5.16 -0.84
N LEU A 314 4.29 -4.43 -1.96
CA LEU A 314 4.18 -2.97 -1.96
C LEU A 314 2.86 -2.49 -1.33
N TRP A 315 1.75 -3.16 -1.65
CA TRP A 315 0.44 -2.86 -1.07
C TRP A 315 0.43 -3.11 0.44
N ILE A 316 0.88 -4.29 0.88
CA ILE A 316 0.94 -4.68 2.30
C ILE A 316 1.84 -3.70 3.07
N GLY A 317 3.03 -3.40 2.53
CA GLY A 317 4.00 -2.52 3.17
C GLY A 317 3.46 -1.10 3.37
N ASN A 318 2.83 -0.52 2.34
CA ASN A 318 2.22 0.81 2.45
C ASN A 318 1.05 0.82 3.45
N SER A 319 0.18 -0.20 3.43
CA SER A 319 -0.94 -0.32 4.36
C SER A 319 -0.49 -0.49 5.81
N LEU A 320 0.62 -1.20 6.05
CA LEU A 320 1.19 -1.37 7.39
C LEU A 320 1.65 -0.05 8.01
N ASN A 321 2.29 0.81 7.22
CA ASN A 321 2.69 2.13 7.70
C ASN A 321 1.47 3.00 8.01
N GLY A 322 0.50 3.01 7.09
CA GLY A 322 -0.75 3.76 7.27
C GLY A 322 -1.56 3.31 8.48
N VAL A 323 -1.70 1.98 8.69
CA VAL A 323 -2.48 1.43 9.80
C VAL A 323 -1.83 1.71 11.15
N ALA A 324 -0.49 1.69 11.23
CA ALA A 324 0.23 2.04 12.45
C ALA A 324 -0.07 3.48 12.87
N VAL A 325 0.14 4.45 11.97
CA VAL A 325 -0.16 5.86 12.25
C VAL A 325 -1.65 6.07 12.58
N PHE A 326 -2.54 5.40 11.83
CA PHE A 326 -3.97 5.43 12.09
C PHE A 326 -4.32 4.92 13.48
N TRP A 327 -3.78 3.78 13.92
CA TRP A 327 -4.03 3.24 15.26
C TRP A 327 -3.63 4.19 16.37
N PHE A 328 -2.49 4.88 16.24
CA PHE A 328 -2.06 5.89 17.20
C PHE A 328 -2.97 7.12 17.21
N ALA A 329 -3.28 7.66 16.03
CA ALA A 329 -4.15 8.83 15.93
C ALA A 329 -5.57 8.54 16.44
N PHE A 330 -6.10 7.36 16.08
CA PHE A 330 -7.39 6.88 16.53
C PHE A 330 -7.41 6.65 18.05
N ALA A 331 -6.37 6.03 18.60
CA ALA A 331 -6.21 5.83 20.03
C ALA A 331 -6.22 7.16 20.80
N VAL A 332 -5.47 8.18 20.34
CA VAL A 332 -5.47 9.52 20.95
C VAL A 332 -6.89 10.11 20.98
N GLY A 333 -7.67 9.93 19.92
CA GLY A 333 -9.05 10.44 19.85
C GLY A 333 -10.02 9.74 20.82
N ILE A 334 -9.87 8.43 21.03
CA ILE A 334 -10.81 7.63 21.83
C ILE A 334 -10.37 7.41 23.28
N VAL A 335 -9.11 7.71 23.62
CA VAL A 335 -8.54 7.35 24.95
C VAL A 335 -9.31 7.96 26.12
N LYS A 336 -9.91 9.15 25.92
CA LYS A 336 -10.74 9.83 26.93
C LYS A 336 -12.06 9.09 27.22
N LEU A 337 -12.52 8.26 26.30
CA LEU A 337 -13.70 7.40 26.47
C LEU A 337 -13.33 6.10 27.21
N MET A 338 -12.04 5.78 27.32
CA MET A 338 -11.54 4.55 27.91
C MET A 338 -11.21 4.75 29.40
N ARG A 339 -11.40 3.69 30.20
CA ARG A 339 -11.19 3.75 31.66
C ARG A 339 -9.70 3.63 32.01
N ALA A 340 -9.28 4.41 33.01
CA ALA A 340 -7.90 4.47 33.48
C ALA A 340 -7.42 3.15 34.10
N ASP A 341 -8.25 2.51 34.93
CA ASP A 341 -7.97 1.21 35.55
C ASP A 341 -9.28 0.46 35.80
N GLY A 342 -9.28 -0.87 35.62
CA GLY A 342 -10.50 -1.66 35.62
C GLY A 342 -10.39 -3.03 36.26
N THR A 343 -10.61 -3.09 37.57
CA THR A 343 -10.99 -4.28 38.36
C THR A 343 -12.31 -4.95 37.91
N ARG A 344 -12.93 -4.47 36.83
CA ARG A 344 -14.08 -5.09 36.11
C ARG A 344 -13.70 -5.46 34.68
N GLY A 345 -12.57 -6.16 34.51
CA GLY A 345 -12.06 -6.63 33.22
C GLY A 345 -12.99 -7.56 32.44
N TRP A 346 -14.14 -7.98 32.99
CA TRP A 346 -15.09 -8.89 32.33
C TRP A 346 -15.83 -8.27 31.14
N VAL A 347 -16.30 -7.01 31.23
CA VAL A 347 -16.96 -6.35 30.09
C VAL A 347 -15.96 -6.15 28.94
N GLY A 348 -14.73 -5.83 29.32
CA GLY A 348 -13.62 -5.71 28.41
C GLY A 348 -13.22 -7.04 27.77
N ALA A 349 -13.10 -8.09 28.56
CA ALA A 349 -12.82 -9.45 28.09
C ALA A 349 -13.92 -9.98 27.17
N VAL A 350 -15.19 -9.64 27.42
CA VAL A 350 -16.31 -9.98 26.52
C VAL A 350 -16.17 -9.23 25.19
N LEU A 351 -15.85 -7.93 25.20
CA LEU A 351 -15.60 -7.19 23.95
C LEU A 351 -14.37 -7.69 23.19
N ALA A 352 -13.28 -8.01 23.90
CA ALA A 352 -12.09 -8.62 23.31
C ALA A 352 -12.41 -10.02 22.75
N ALA A 353 -13.17 -10.85 23.47
CA ALA A 353 -13.60 -12.16 22.99
C ALA A 353 -14.49 -12.04 21.76
N VAL A 354 -15.41 -11.06 21.71
CA VAL A 354 -16.24 -10.79 20.54
C VAL A 354 -15.40 -10.28 19.36
N ALA A 355 -14.43 -9.39 19.61
CA ALA A 355 -13.51 -8.90 18.58
C ALA A 355 -12.59 -10.00 18.06
N MET A 356 -12.08 -10.87 18.94
CA MET A 356 -11.31 -12.07 18.61
C MET A 356 -12.15 -13.05 17.80
N MET A 357 -13.38 -13.32 18.23
CA MET A 357 -14.31 -14.18 17.51
C MET A 357 -14.64 -13.60 16.14
N LEU A 358 -14.88 -12.29 16.03
CA LEU A 358 -15.07 -11.62 14.74
C LEU A 358 -13.83 -11.72 13.86
N ALA A 359 -12.64 -11.48 14.40
CA ALA A 359 -11.38 -11.59 13.66
C ALA A 359 -11.14 -13.04 13.18
N ILE A 360 -11.36 -14.03 14.04
CA ILE A 360 -11.27 -15.45 13.70
C ILE A 360 -12.33 -15.80 12.66
N THR A 361 -13.57 -15.34 12.82
CA THR A 361 -14.66 -15.59 11.86
C THR A 361 -14.34 -14.96 10.51
N ILE A 362 -13.75 -13.75 10.51
CA ILE A 362 -13.25 -13.06 9.32
C ILE A 362 -12.14 -13.87 8.64
N VAL A 363 -11.13 -14.32 9.39
CA VAL A 363 -10.02 -15.10 8.86
C VAL A 363 -10.49 -16.45 8.33
N VAL A 364 -11.36 -17.14 9.07
CA VAL A 364 -11.99 -18.40 8.66
C VAL A 364 -12.88 -18.19 7.44
N TYR A 365 -13.64 -17.09 7.39
CA TYR A 365 -14.46 -16.73 6.23
C TYR A 365 -13.58 -16.51 4.98
N LEU A 366 -12.50 -15.74 5.11
CA LEU A 366 -11.55 -15.50 4.02
C LEU A 366 -10.86 -16.79 3.59
N ALA A 367 -10.41 -17.63 4.53
CA ALA A 367 -9.78 -18.91 4.23
C ALA A 367 -10.76 -19.90 3.56
N HIS A 368 -12.01 -19.94 4.02
CA HIS A 368 -13.06 -20.77 3.42
C HIS A 368 -13.44 -20.28 2.02
N ARG A 369 -13.45 -18.97 1.78
CA ARG A 369 -13.65 -18.37 0.45
C ARG A 369 -12.52 -18.74 -0.51
N VAL A 370 -11.27 -18.77 -0.05
CA VAL A 370 -10.13 -19.24 -0.84
C VAL A 370 -10.29 -20.73 -1.19
N LYS A 371 -10.67 -21.58 -0.23
CA LYS A 371 -10.90 -23.01 -0.48
C LYS A 371 -12.07 -23.27 -1.44
N GLN A 372 -13.20 -22.57 -1.27
CA GLN A 372 -14.33 -22.64 -2.20
C GLN A 372 -14.00 -22.10 -3.59
N SER A 373 -13.03 -21.18 -3.68
CA SER A 373 -12.52 -20.67 -4.94
C SER A 373 -11.77 -21.75 -5.73
N GLU A 374 -11.09 -22.66 -5.02
CA GLU A 374 -10.31 -23.77 -5.57
C GLU A 374 -11.19 -24.96 -5.97
N GLU A 375 -12.26 -25.25 -5.22
CA GLU A 375 -13.16 -26.40 -5.45
C GLU A 375 -14.27 -26.16 -6.50
N ARG A 376 -14.56 -24.91 -6.89
CA ARG A 376 -15.67 -24.62 -7.82
C ARG A 376 -15.26 -24.85 -9.28
N ASN A 377 -15.64 -26.02 -9.82
CA ASN A 377 -15.55 -26.38 -11.24
C ASN A 377 -16.22 -25.32 -12.16
N PRO A 378 -15.62 -24.94 -13.31
CA PRO A 378 -16.10 -23.86 -14.16
C PRO A 378 -17.21 -24.36 -15.10
N GLY A 379 -18.43 -24.51 -14.58
CA GLY A 379 -19.54 -25.10 -15.34
C GLY A 379 -20.83 -24.29 -15.37
N ILE A 380 -20.80 -22.97 -15.13
CA ILE A 380 -22.03 -22.16 -15.13
C ILE A 380 -21.88 -21.00 -16.12
N ASN A 381 -22.56 -21.16 -17.27
CA ASN A 381 -22.78 -20.12 -18.26
C ASN A 381 -23.62 -18.99 -17.64
N PHE A 382 -22.99 -17.86 -17.33
CA PHE A 382 -23.72 -16.63 -17.04
C PHE A 382 -24.04 -15.93 -18.36
N THR A 383 -25.32 -15.72 -18.63
CA THR A 383 -25.78 -14.87 -19.73
C THR A 383 -25.48 -13.41 -19.40
N PHE A 384 -24.69 -12.80 -20.27
CA PHE A 384 -24.21 -11.43 -20.17
C PHE A 384 -25.32 -10.46 -20.58
N ARG A 385 -25.79 -9.60 -19.67
CA ARG A 385 -26.60 -8.42 -20.01
C ARG A 385 -25.85 -7.18 -19.56
N VAL A 386 -25.20 -6.52 -20.51
CA VAL A 386 -24.69 -5.16 -20.32
C VAL A 386 -25.89 -4.24 -20.41
N ASN A 387 -26.07 -3.39 -19.40
CA ASN A 387 -26.95 -2.23 -19.56
C ASN A 387 -26.12 -1.15 -20.28
N PRO A 388 -26.45 -0.78 -21.53
CA PRO A 388 -25.61 0.11 -22.35
C PRO A 388 -25.46 1.54 -21.79
N ASP A 389 -26.23 1.91 -20.77
CA ASP A 389 -26.36 3.30 -20.32
C ASP A 389 -25.28 3.79 -19.33
N ALA A 390 -24.27 2.96 -19.02
CA ALA A 390 -23.27 3.28 -17.98
C ALA A 390 -21.84 3.48 -18.52
N VAL A 391 -21.69 3.83 -19.80
CA VAL A 391 -20.43 4.33 -20.33
C VAL A 391 -20.37 5.83 -20.06
N SER A 392 -19.32 6.31 -19.37
CA SER A 392 -19.15 7.76 -19.15
C SER A 392 -19.15 8.48 -20.50
N PRO A 393 -19.79 9.66 -20.63
CA PRO A 393 -19.88 10.39 -21.91
C PRO A 393 -18.51 10.71 -22.53
N PHE A 394 -17.43 10.65 -21.75
CA PHE A 394 -16.04 10.75 -22.20
C PHE A 394 -15.60 9.72 -23.25
N PHE A 395 -16.29 8.57 -23.34
CA PHE A 395 -16.03 7.54 -24.35
C PHE A 395 -16.99 7.59 -25.55
N LEU A 396 -18.09 8.35 -25.45
CA LEU A 396 -19.09 8.51 -26.51
C LEU A 396 -18.83 9.76 -27.34
N ALA A 397 -18.39 10.84 -26.69
CA ALA A 397 -17.85 12.02 -27.33
C ALA A 397 -16.34 11.99 -27.11
N GLY A 398 -15.58 11.65 -28.15
CA GLY A 398 -14.13 11.82 -28.11
C GLY A 398 -13.77 13.25 -27.66
N PRO A 399 -12.57 13.47 -27.08
CA PRO A 399 -12.20 14.80 -26.62
C PRO A 399 -12.28 15.81 -27.78
N GLU A 400 -13.02 16.91 -27.59
CA GLU A 400 -12.92 18.08 -28.48
C GLU A 400 -11.53 18.69 -28.30
N LEU A 401 -10.57 18.19 -29.09
CA LEU A 401 -9.23 18.74 -29.19
C LEU A 401 -9.30 20.01 -30.04
N ARG A 402 -9.43 21.15 -29.37
CA ARG A 402 -9.25 22.44 -30.03
C ARG A 402 -7.80 22.56 -30.52
N ALA A 403 -7.64 23.13 -31.71
CA ALA A 403 -6.38 23.45 -32.39
C ALA A 403 -5.27 24.03 -31.48
N GLU A 404 -5.69 24.76 -30.45
CA GLU A 404 -4.87 25.46 -29.44
C GLU A 404 -4.22 24.51 -28.41
N ASN A 405 -4.73 23.28 -28.26
CA ASN A 405 -4.25 22.28 -27.30
C ASN A 405 -3.27 21.25 -27.91
N ILE A 406 -3.01 21.33 -29.22
CA ILE A 406 -2.11 20.40 -29.92
C ILE A 406 -0.71 21.00 -29.92
N SER A 407 0.24 20.33 -29.25
CA SER A 407 1.61 20.83 -29.25
C SER A 407 2.19 20.77 -30.67
N PRO A 408 2.88 21.83 -31.14
CA PRO A 408 3.41 21.90 -32.50
C PRO A 408 4.52 20.87 -32.77
N LYS A 409 5.07 20.24 -31.72
CA LYS A 409 6.06 19.16 -31.79
C LYS A 409 5.43 17.76 -31.75
N SER A 410 4.12 17.65 -31.56
CA SER A 410 3.41 16.37 -31.63
C SER A 410 3.22 15.96 -33.09
N ARG A 411 3.11 14.65 -33.36
CA ARG A 411 2.89 14.11 -34.71
C ARG A 411 1.63 14.69 -35.38
N LEU A 412 0.59 14.97 -34.58
CA LEU A 412 -0.62 15.66 -35.04
C LEU A 412 -0.35 17.12 -35.42
N GLY A 413 0.52 17.82 -34.68
CA GLY A 413 0.94 19.18 -35.01
C GLY A 413 1.78 19.25 -36.29
N VAL A 414 2.69 18.29 -36.48
CA VAL A 414 3.50 18.17 -37.70
C VAL A 414 2.63 17.83 -38.91
N LEU A 415 1.71 16.86 -38.78
CA LEU A 415 0.82 16.48 -39.88
C LEU A 415 -0.21 17.56 -40.21
N ARG A 416 -0.63 18.37 -39.24
CA ARG A 416 -1.47 19.55 -39.48
C ARG A 416 -0.75 20.62 -40.29
N LEU A 417 0.54 20.83 -40.01
CA LEU A 417 1.40 21.75 -40.75
C LEU A 417 1.71 21.25 -42.17
N GLU A 418 1.83 19.93 -42.37
CA GLU A 418 2.12 19.32 -43.67
C GLU A 418 0.87 19.14 -44.55
N SER A 419 -0.29 18.80 -43.99
CA SER A 419 -1.54 18.55 -44.74
C SER A 419 -2.41 19.80 -44.92
N GLY A 420 -2.24 20.82 -44.09
CA GLY A 420 -3.11 22.01 -44.06
C GLY A 420 -4.55 21.74 -43.62
N SER A 421 -4.87 20.50 -43.19
CA SER A 421 -6.19 20.11 -42.74
C SER A 421 -6.35 20.35 -41.23
N ASP A 422 -7.45 21.00 -40.85
CA ASP A 422 -7.86 21.17 -39.45
C ASP A 422 -8.80 20.02 -38.99
N SER A 423 -9.15 19.09 -39.89
CA SER A 423 -10.04 17.96 -39.62
C SER A 423 -9.29 16.80 -38.96
N TYR A 424 -9.66 16.46 -37.72
CA TYR A 424 -9.04 15.38 -36.96
C TYR A 424 -9.23 14.01 -37.62
N ASN A 425 -10.39 13.74 -38.22
CA ASN A 425 -10.66 12.44 -38.84
C ASN A 425 -9.70 12.16 -39.99
N ASP A 426 -9.39 13.17 -40.80
CA ASP A 426 -8.47 13.06 -41.93
C ASP A 426 -7.02 12.89 -41.44
N LEU A 427 -6.62 13.68 -40.44
CA LEU A 427 -5.31 13.57 -39.79
C LEU A 427 -5.11 12.20 -39.14
N PHE A 428 -6.14 11.67 -38.48
CA PHE A 428 -6.10 10.40 -37.77
C PHE A 428 -6.17 9.20 -38.73
N ALA A 429 -6.96 9.28 -39.80
CA ALA A 429 -6.97 8.30 -40.89
C ALA A 429 -5.59 8.22 -41.57
N THR A 430 -4.96 9.37 -41.82
CA THR A 430 -3.59 9.46 -42.37
C THR A 430 -2.54 8.87 -41.42
N VAL A 431 -2.66 9.06 -40.10
CA VAL A 431 -1.75 8.45 -39.10
C VAL A 431 -1.92 6.93 -39.02
N LEU A 432 -3.14 6.44 -39.18
CA LEU A 432 -3.47 5.02 -39.07
C LEU A 432 -3.33 4.26 -40.38
N GLY A 433 -3.06 4.95 -41.50
CA GLY A 433 -2.96 4.34 -42.82
C GLY A 433 -4.27 3.67 -43.28
N ILE A 434 -5.41 4.21 -42.84
CA ILE A 434 -6.72 3.74 -43.24
C ILE A 434 -7.12 4.58 -44.46
N ASP A 435 -6.93 4.02 -45.66
CA ASP A 435 -7.65 4.50 -46.84
C ASP A 435 -9.12 4.11 -46.68
N GLU A 436 -10.03 5.03 -47.08
CA GLU A 436 -11.50 4.90 -46.94
C GLU A 436 -12.08 3.53 -47.34
#